data_AF-A0A2V7Y2S3-F1
#
_entry.id   AF-A0A2V7Y2S3-F1
#
_cell.length_a   1.000
_cell.length_b   1.000
_cell.length_c   1.000
_cell.angle_alpha   90.00
_cell.angle_beta   90.00
_cell.angle_gamma   90.00
#
_symmetry.space_group_name_H-M   'P 1'
#
loop_
_entity.id
_entity.type
_entity.pdbx_description
1 polymer ?
#
loop_
_entity_poly.entity_id
_entity_poly.type
_entity_poly.pdbx_seq_one_letter_code
_entity_poly.pdbx_strand_id
1 'polypeptide(L)'
;QPEPIGGEAFGARVALPMWADFVRRTARVLPAQEFEVPAGVHEVELCRVSYLRPVDGCPTYVEYFKKGDDVPHQLCPIHQGSFKQEARRALDGVLAKVGRKILDIFK
;
A
#
# COMPACT_ATOMS: atom_id res chain seq x y z
N GLN A 1 -4.18 20.77 29.92
CA GLN A 1 -4.83 19.88 28.92
C GLN A 1 -6.25 20.37 28.72
N PRO A 2 -6.83 20.30 27.50
CA PRO A 2 -8.24 20.65 27.30
C PRO A 2 -9.16 19.67 28.03
N GLU A 3 -10.34 20.15 28.44
CA GLU A 3 -11.34 19.33 29.13
C GLU A 3 -12.00 18.33 28.16
N PRO A 4 -12.28 17.08 28.60
CA PRO A 4 -12.95 16.09 27.75
C PRO A 4 -14.36 16.53 27.37
N ILE A 5 -14.72 16.36 26.09
CA ILE A 5 -16.06 16.70 25.55
C ILE A 5 -17.15 15.76 26.12
N GLY A 6 -16.79 14.52 26.48
CA GLY A 6 -17.68 13.52 27.07
C GLY A 6 -17.10 12.10 26.97
N GLY A 7 -17.60 11.17 27.78
CA GLY A 7 -17.03 9.81 27.91
C GLY A 7 -17.05 8.97 26.63
N GLU A 8 -17.95 9.25 25.68
CA GLU A 8 -18.05 8.57 24.37
C GLU A 8 -17.99 9.56 23.20
N ALA A 9 -17.41 10.74 23.42
CA ALA A 9 -17.38 11.82 22.44
C ALA A 9 -16.30 11.61 21.35
N PHE A 10 -16.36 10.48 20.65
CA PHE A 10 -15.47 10.20 19.53
C PHE A 10 -15.82 11.09 18.33
N GLY A 11 -14.80 11.46 17.53
CA GLY A 11 -15.00 12.25 16.31
C GLY A 11 -16.03 11.64 15.35
N ALA A 12 -16.02 10.30 15.21
CA ALA A 12 -16.99 9.58 14.38
C ALA A 12 -18.44 9.67 14.89
N ARG A 13 -18.65 9.87 16.20
CA ARG A 13 -19.97 9.95 16.82
C ARG A 13 -20.50 11.37 16.94
N VAL A 14 -19.61 12.34 17.18
CA VAL A 14 -19.99 13.73 17.44
C VAL A 14 -19.75 14.61 16.21
N ALA A 15 -18.52 14.68 15.71
CA ALA A 15 -18.16 15.62 14.64
C ALA A 15 -18.58 15.13 13.24
N LEU A 16 -18.39 13.84 12.94
CA LEU A 16 -18.65 13.29 11.61
C LEU A 16 -20.11 13.44 11.16
N PRO A 17 -21.15 13.22 12.02
CA PRO A 17 -22.53 13.46 11.62
C PRO A 17 -22.81 14.92 11.26
N MET A 18 -22.21 15.89 11.97
CA MET A 18 -22.36 17.32 11.69
C MET A 18 -21.73 17.66 10.33
N TRP A 19 -20.51 17.18 10.08
CA TRP A 19 -19.84 17.35 8.78
C TRP A 19 -20.62 16.70 7.64
N ALA A 20 -21.13 15.47 7.85
CA ALA A 20 -21.86 14.73 6.83
C ALA A 20 -23.18 15.42 6.44
N ASP A 21 -23.91 15.99 7.41
CA ASP A 21 -25.11 16.79 7.13
C ASP A 21 -24.77 18.03 6.29
N PHE A 22 -23.71 18.76 6.67
CA PHE A 22 -23.25 19.90 5.89
C PHE A 22 -22.90 19.52 4.46
N VAL A 23 -22.04 18.50 4.26
CA VAL A 23 -21.59 18.06 2.94
C VAL A 23 -22.74 17.56 2.07
N ARG A 24 -23.75 16.87 2.63
CA ARG A 24 -24.94 16.45 1.87
C ARG A 24 -25.74 17.63 1.31
N ARG A 25 -25.80 18.74 2.05
CA ARG A 25 -26.49 19.96 1.58
C ARG A 25 -25.67 20.66 0.51
N THR A 26 -24.37 20.79 0.71
CA THR A 26 -23.48 21.48 -0.24
C THR A 26 -23.27 20.70 -1.52
N ALA A 27 -23.24 19.37 -1.49
CA ALA A 27 -23.06 18.52 -2.68
C ALA A 27 -24.19 18.67 -3.72
N ARG A 28 -25.35 19.21 -3.32
CA ARG A 28 -26.46 19.53 -4.24
C ARG A 28 -26.18 20.75 -5.12
N VAL A 29 -25.30 21.64 -4.67
CA VAL A 29 -24.95 22.90 -5.36
C VAL A 29 -23.50 22.91 -5.86
N LEU A 30 -22.63 22.10 -5.24
CA LEU A 30 -21.24 21.89 -5.62
C LEU A 30 -21.07 20.41 -6.00
N PRO A 31 -21.35 20.03 -7.26
CA PRO A 31 -21.21 18.65 -7.70
C PRO A 31 -19.75 18.20 -7.59
N ALA A 32 -19.56 16.89 -7.43
CA ALA A 32 -18.24 16.28 -7.45
C ALA A 32 -17.54 16.60 -8.79
N GLN A 33 -16.25 16.90 -8.70
CA GLN A 33 -15.38 17.07 -9.85
C GLN A 33 -14.38 15.91 -9.87
N GLU A 34 -13.88 15.59 -11.05
CA GLU A 34 -12.82 14.62 -11.19
C GLU A 34 -11.57 15.12 -10.45
N PHE A 35 -10.95 14.24 -9.67
CA PHE A 35 -9.72 14.54 -8.97
C PHE A 35 -8.55 14.12 -9.85
N GLU A 36 -7.90 15.11 -10.46
CA GLU A 36 -6.71 14.88 -11.28
C GLU A 36 -5.55 14.39 -10.43
N VAL A 37 -4.94 13.27 -10.83
CA VAL A 37 -3.76 12.72 -10.15
C VAL A 37 -2.62 13.74 -10.25
N PRO A 38 -2.05 14.21 -9.11
CA PRO A 38 -1.00 15.21 -9.14
C PRO A 38 0.25 14.73 -9.86
N ALA A 39 0.95 15.64 -10.54
CA ALA A 39 2.22 15.34 -11.17
C ALA A 39 3.23 14.78 -10.14
N GLY A 40 3.90 13.69 -10.50
CA GLY A 40 4.85 13.01 -9.61
C GLY A 40 4.22 12.01 -8.66
N VAL A 41 2.91 11.75 -8.74
CA VAL A 41 2.27 10.58 -8.14
C VAL A 41 2.07 9.52 -9.23
N HIS A 42 2.30 8.24 -8.89
CA HIS A 42 2.13 7.12 -9.81
C HIS A 42 1.50 5.92 -9.12
N GLU A 43 0.76 5.15 -9.89
CA GLU A 43 0.11 3.92 -9.45
C GLU A 43 1.10 2.75 -9.43
N VAL A 44 1.02 1.95 -8.38
CA VAL A 44 1.74 0.69 -8.24
C VAL A 44 0.76 -0.39 -7.84
N GLU A 45 0.71 -1.48 -8.61
CA GLU A 45 -0.07 -2.65 -8.23
C GLU A 45 0.66 -3.46 -7.16
N LEU A 46 -0.01 -3.68 -6.02
CA LEU A 46 0.50 -4.43 -4.88
C LEU A 46 -0.39 -5.62 -4.56
N CYS A 47 0.20 -6.67 -3.99
CA CYS A 47 -0.56 -7.79 -3.44
C CYS A 47 -1.33 -7.33 -2.19
N ARG A 48 -2.65 -7.57 -2.17
CA ARG A 48 -3.56 -7.17 -1.08
C ARG A 48 -3.26 -7.79 0.29
N VAL A 49 -2.48 -8.87 0.31
CA VAL A 49 -2.15 -9.61 1.54
C VAL A 49 -0.74 -9.29 2.02
N SER A 50 0.25 -9.33 1.11
CA SER A 50 1.65 -9.11 1.49
C SER A 50 2.10 -7.66 1.40
N TYR A 51 1.36 -6.80 0.70
CA TYR A 51 1.73 -5.41 0.40
C TYR A 51 3.05 -5.28 -0.40
N LEU A 52 3.48 -6.39 -1.02
CA LEU A 52 4.66 -6.48 -1.87
C LEU A 52 4.25 -6.64 -3.34
N ARG A 53 5.24 -6.64 -4.25
CA ARG A 53 5.00 -6.84 -5.69
C ARG A 53 4.24 -8.16 -5.93
N PRO A 54 3.08 -8.13 -6.60
CA PRO A 54 2.28 -9.33 -6.79
C PRO A 54 2.99 -10.34 -7.71
N VAL A 55 2.56 -11.59 -7.58
CA VAL A 55 2.82 -12.65 -8.56
C VAL A 55 1.51 -13.17 -9.11
N ASP A 56 1.59 -14.00 -10.14
CA ASP A 56 0.42 -14.54 -10.83
C ASP A 56 -0.52 -15.22 -9.82
N GLY A 57 -1.80 -14.84 -9.85
CA GLY A 57 -2.82 -15.34 -8.92
C GLY A 57 -2.93 -14.58 -7.58
N CYS A 58 -2.13 -13.54 -7.33
CA CYS A 58 -2.36 -12.65 -6.18
C CYS A 58 -3.67 -11.87 -6.34
N PRO A 59 -4.47 -11.68 -5.26
CA PRO A 59 -5.41 -10.58 -5.21
C PRO A 59 -4.63 -9.26 -5.13
N THR A 60 -4.99 -8.28 -5.97
CA THR A 60 -4.26 -7.01 -6.07
C THR A 60 -5.08 -5.80 -5.63
N TYR A 61 -4.36 -4.70 -5.38
CA TYR A 61 -4.89 -3.35 -5.24
C TYR A 61 -3.87 -2.35 -5.78
N VAL A 62 -4.34 -1.16 -6.15
CA VAL A 62 -3.47 -0.05 -6.56
C VAL A 62 -3.16 0.80 -5.34
N GLU A 63 -1.88 1.09 -5.14
CA GLU A 63 -1.38 2.07 -4.19
C GLU A 63 -0.67 3.20 -4.95
N TYR A 64 -0.74 4.42 -4.42
CA TYR A 64 -0.15 5.59 -5.05
C TYR A 64 1.15 6.00 -4.35
N PHE A 65 2.23 6.13 -5.12
CA PHE A 65 3.55 6.51 -4.63
C PHE A 65 4.00 7.84 -5.26
N LYS A 66 4.75 8.63 -4.51
CA LYS A 66 5.42 9.82 -5.04
C LYS A 66 6.70 9.41 -5.76
N LYS A 67 7.13 10.26 -6.70
CA LYS A 67 8.41 10.10 -7.37
C LYS A 67 9.55 10.14 -6.33
N GLY A 68 10.32 9.06 -6.28
CA GLY A 68 11.45 8.91 -5.34
C GLY A 68 11.10 8.17 -4.06
N ASP A 69 9.84 7.79 -3.84
CA ASP A 69 9.48 6.87 -2.76
C ASP A 69 10.10 5.49 -3.00
N ASP A 70 10.43 4.80 -1.91
CA ASP A 70 10.85 3.40 -1.95
C ASP A 70 9.62 2.52 -2.19
N VAL A 71 9.61 1.82 -3.32
CA VAL A 71 8.48 0.98 -3.75
C VAL A 71 8.83 -0.48 -3.52
N PRO A 72 7.95 -1.30 -2.90
CA PRO A 72 8.23 -2.70 -2.64
C PRO A 72 8.62 -3.50 -3.91
N HIS A 73 9.90 -3.85 -4.03
CA HIS A 73 10.41 -4.61 -5.19
C HIS A 73 10.35 -6.13 -5.00
N GLN A 74 10.33 -6.60 -3.75
CA GLN A 74 10.29 -8.02 -3.43
C GLN A 74 8.98 -8.65 -3.93
N LEU A 75 9.07 -9.84 -4.52
CA LEU A 75 7.88 -10.60 -4.94
C LEU A 75 7.12 -11.16 -3.72
N CYS A 76 5.79 -11.14 -3.78
CA CYS A 76 4.86 -11.62 -2.74
C CYS A 76 5.16 -13.07 -2.29
N PRO A 77 5.70 -13.32 -1.10
CA PRO A 77 6.10 -14.67 -0.69
C PRO A 77 4.91 -15.57 -0.30
N ILE A 78 3.69 -15.02 -0.24
CA ILE A 78 2.49 -15.73 0.24
C ILE A 78 1.87 -16.58 -0.86
N HIS A 79 1.84 -16.07 -2.09
CA HIS A 79 1.23 -16.76 -3.22
C HIS A 79 2.30 -17.44 -4.08
N GLN A 80 1.93 -18.59 -4.65
CA GLN A 80 2.84 -19.43 -5.42
C GLN A 80 3.39 -18.69 -6.66
N GLY A 81 2.53 -17.97 -7.38
CA GLY A 81 2.89 -17.40 -8.67
C GLY A 81 2.95 -18.46 -9.77
N SER A 82 3.41 -18.05 -10.95
CA SER A 82 3.74 -19.03 -11.99
C SER A 82 5.07 -19.72 -11.72
N PHE A 83 5.28 -20.89 -12.36
CA PHE A 83 6.54 -21.64 -12.29
C PHE A 83 7.77 -20.78 -12.60
N LYS A 84 7.66 -19.84 -13.55
CA LYS A 84 8.76 -18.90 -13.86
C LYS A 84 9.09 -17.97 -12.69
N GLN A 85 8.06 -17.45 -12.01
CA GLN A 85 8.21 -16.56 -10.85
C GLN A 85 8.75 -17.33 -9.64
N GLU A 86 8.31 -18.58 -9.45
CA GLU A 86 8.82 -19.47 -8.41
C GLU A 86 10.31 -19.81 -8.62
N ALA A 87 10.67 -20.21 -9.85
CA ALA A 87 12.07 -20.47 -10.22
C ALA A 87 12.95 -19.23 -10.03
N ARG A 88 12.45 -18.04 -10.37
CA ARG A 88 13.19 -16.79 -10.19
C ARG A 88 13.51 -16.53 -8.71
N ARG A 89 12.54 -16.69 -7.81
CA ARG A 89 12.74 -16.54 -6.36
C ARG A 89 13.76 -17.53 -5.82
N ALA A 90 13.70 -18.77 -6.27
CA ALA A 90 14.64 -19.80 -5.84
C ALA A 90 16.08 -19.47 -6.24
N LEU A 91 16.29 -19.00 -7.48
CA LEU A 91 17.60 -18.56 -7.96
C LEU A 91 18.14 -17.35 -7.18
N ASP A 92 17.30 -16.34 -6.96
CA ASP A 92 17.67 -15.16 -6.18
C ASP A 92 18.05 -15.56 -4.74
N GLY A 93 17.33 -16.51 -4.13
CA GLY A 93 17.66 -17.07 -2.81
C GLY A 93 18.96 -17.87 -2.76
N VAL A 94 19.28 -18.63 -3.82
CA VAL A 94 20.55 -19.38 -3.93
C VAL A 94 21.74 -18.44 -4.08
N LEU A 95 21.66 -17.46 -4.98
CA LEU A 95 22.71 -16.45 -5.18
C LEU A 95 23.00 -15.69 -3.90
N ALA A 96 21.96 -15.28 -3.17
CA ALA A 96 22.10 -14.59 -1.90
C ALA A 96 22.77 -15.45 -0.79
N LYS A 97 22.66 -16.78 -0.85
CA LYS A 97 23.36 -17.71 0.07
C LYS A 97 24.82 -17.92 -0.33
N VAL A 98 25.09 -18.05 -1.63
CA VAL A 98 26.47 -18.21 -2.14
C VAL A 98 27.31 -16.96 -1.87
N GLY A 99 26.76 -15.77 -2.10
CA GLY A 99 27.46 -14.50 -1.82
C GLY A 99 27.84 -14.35 -0.34
N ARG A 100 26.94 -14.71 0.58
CA ARG A 100 27.23 -14.73 2.03
C ARG A 100 28.37 -15.71 2.38
N LYS A 101 28.34 -16.91 1.81
CA LYS A 101 29.39 -17.91 2.03
C LYS A 101 30.77 -17.45 1.53
N ILE A 102 30.81 -16.70 0.41
CA ILE A 102 32.06 -16.12 -0.09
C ILE A 102 32.59 -15.04 0.86
N LEU A 103 31.74 -14.13 1.34
CA LEU A 103 32.15 -13.10 2.30
C LEU A 103 32.68 -13.68 3.62
N ASP A 104 32.09 -14.79 4.10
CA ASP A 104 32.56 -15.47 5.31
C ASP A 104 33.91 -16.19 5.12
N ILE A 105 34.32 -16.51 3.88
CA ILE A 105 35.64 -17.12 3.59
C ILE A 105 36.77 -16.06 3.63
N PHE A 106 36.46 -14.79 3.38
CA PHE A 106 37.43 -13.70 3.34
C PHE A 106 37.47 -12.85 4.62
N LYS A 107 36.87 -13.33 5.71
CA LYS A 107 36.92 -12.74 7.05
C LYS A 107 37.74 -13.63 7.98
#